data_AF-A0A9P9BHL4-F1
#
_entry.id   AF-A0A9P9BHL4-F1
#
_cell.length_a   1.000
_cell.length_b   1.000
_cell.length_c   1.000
_cell.angle_alpha   90.00
_cell.angle_beta   90.00
_cell.angle_gamma   90.00
#
_symmetry.space_group_name_H-M   'P 1'
#
loop_
_entity.id
_entity.type
_entity.pdbx_description
1 polymer ?
#
loop_
_entity_poly.entity_id
_entity_poly.type
_entity_poly.pdbx_seq_one_letter_code
_entity_poly.pdbx_strand_id
1 'polypeptide(L)'
;MKLKLTDTKSGKPIHVGFREEFNLIHCVQSGLLALAIADRAFVDDITCLQDIYKLRVPSTMDRLKLQWKADWSNKFIFRQGPLHSDHITYQQCLQAIQALGRVCGYEEKLRFYQIRRGSGKKLTEELTMEERNQIMDHIGGTSAVYRRYYMTGFIDKDIQAI
;
A
#
# COMPACT_ATOMS: atom_id res chain seq x y z
N MET A 1 -6.58 7.54 -4.83
CA MET A 1 -6.43 6.07 -4.78
C MET A 1 -7.50 5.48 -3.85
N LYS A 2 -8.49 4.76 -4.36
CA LYS A 2 -9.37 3.89 -3.56
C LYS A 2 -8.96 2.46 -3.88
N LEU A 3 -7.97 1.94 -3.17
CA LEU A 3 -7.76 0.51 -3.17
C LEU A 3 -8.83 -0.09 -2.27
N LYS A 4 -9.71 -0.94 -2.82
CA LYS A 4 -10.45 -1.91 -1.99
C LYS A 4 -9.45 -2.99 -1.56
N LEU A 5 -8.50 -2.63 -0.69
CA LEU A 5 -7.68 -3.58 0.04
C LEU A 5 -8.55 -4.15 1.16
N THR A 6 -9.40 -5.11 0.80
CA THR A 6 -10.20 -5.96 1.72
C THR A 6 -11.17 -5.23 2.65
N ASP A 7 -12.18 -5.93 3.15
CA ASP A 7 -12.98 -5.47 4.28
C ASP A 7 -12.03 -5.11 5.42
N THR A 8 -11.83 -3.82 5.67
CA THR A 8 -11.20 -3.42 6.92
C THR A 8 -12.11 -3.92 8.02
N LYS A 9 -11.50 -4.44 9.07
CA LYS A 9 -12.20 -4.92 10.26
C LYS A 9 -13.08 -3.82 10.88
N SER A 10 -12.75 -2.56 10.61
CA SER A 10 -13.50 -1.36 10.99
C SER A 10 -14.57 -0.90 9.98
N GLY A 11 -14.63 -1.47 8.78
CA GLY A 11 -15.53 -1.06 7.68
C GLY A 11 -15.25 0.31 7.07
N LYS A 12 -14.20 1.02 7.54
CA LYS A 12 -13.79 2.33 7.02
C LYS A 12 -12.56 2.20 6.13
N PRO A 13 -12.51 2.86 4.96
CA PRO A 13 -11.30 2.91 4.16
C PRO A 13 -10.22 3.70 4.90
N ILE A 14 -9.04 3.12 5.01
CA ILE A 14 -7.85 3.77 5.55
C ILE A 14 -7.08 4.37 4.38
N HIS A 15 -6.67 5.63 4.53
CA HIS A 15 -5.78 6.28 3.59
C HIS A 15 -4.38 6.35 4.20
N VAL A 16 -3.36 5.89 3.48
CA VAL A 16 -1.97 5.90 3.96
C VAL A 16 -1.16 6.83 3.06
N GLY A 17 -0.43 7.77 3.66
CA GLY A 17 0.57 8.58 3.00
C GLY A 17 1.90 7.84 2.98
N PHE A 18 2.55 7.81 1.83
CA PHE A 18 3.90 7.27 1.66
C PHE A 18 4.77 8.34 0.99
N ARG A 19 6.05 8.44 1.34
CA ARG A 19 7.01 9.33 0.68
C ARG A 19 7.96 8.55 -0.19
N GLU A 20 8.37 9.15 -1.31
CA GLU A 20 9.28 8.48 -2.24
C GLU A 20 10.59 8.14 -1.51
N GLU A 21 10.96 6.87 -1.56
CA GLU A 21 12.19 6.40 -0.93
C GLU A 21 13.40 6.72 -1.80
N PHE A 22 14.53 6.97 -1.12
CA PHE A 22 15.80 7.20 -1.81
C PHE A 22 16.21 5.97 -2.64
N ASN A 23 16.00 4.77 -2.09
CA ASN A 23 16.21 3.53 -2.84
C ASN A 23 14.91 3.13 -3.55
N LEU A 24 14.85 3.38 -4.86
CA LEU A 24 13.70 3.07 -5.71
C LEU A 24 13.28 1.59 -5.68
N ILE A 25 14.21 0.66 -5.39
CA ILE A 25 13.90 -0.78 -5.29
C ILE A 25 12.99 -1.05 -4.08
N HIS A 26 13.12 -0.24 -3.02
CA HIS A 26 12.30 -0.36 -1.81
C HIS A 26 11.04 0.54 -1.86
N CYS A 27 10.91 1.35 -2.92
CA CYS A 27 9.82 2.32 -3.06
C CYS A 27 8.53 1.65 -3.54
N VAL A 28 7.58 1.41 -2.62
CA VAL A 28 6.30 0.79 -2.97
C VAL A 28 5.50 1.66 -3.93
N GLN A 29 5.59 2.99 -3.82
CA GLN A 29 4.90 3.91 -4.72
C GLN A 29 5.42 3.80 -6.13
N SER A 30 6.75 3.74 -6.33
CA SER A 30 7.34 3.59 -7.66
C SER A 30 6.92 2.27 -8.29
N GLY A 31 6.87 1.18 -7.50
CA GLY A 31 6.34 -0.11 -7.97
C GLY A 31 4.86 -0.05 -8.39
N LEU A 32 4.01 0.59 -7.58
CA LEU A 32 2.59 0.75 -7.89
C LEU A 32 2.33 1.67 -9.09
N LEU A 33 3.09 2.76 -9.21
CA LEU A 33 3.02 3.67 -10.34
C LEU A 33 3.49 2.98 -11.63
N ALA A 34 4.58 2.22 -11.57
CA ALA A 34 5.08 1.45 -12.71
C ALA A 34 4.03 0.45 -13.22
N LEU A 35 3.36 -0.27 -12.30
CA LEU A 35 2.24 -1.15 -12.66
C LEU A 35 1.09 -0.38 -13.32
N ALA A 36 0.67 0.74 -12.71
CA ALA A 36 -0.42 1.56 -13.24
C ALA A 36 -0.10 2.17 -14.63
N ILE A 37 1.16 2.55 -14.87
CA ILE A 37 1.64 3.05 -16.16
C ILE A 37 1.64 1.92 -17.21
N ALA A 38 2.21 0.75 -16.87
CA ALA A 38 2.22 -0.42 -17.75
C ALA A 38 0.79 -0.83 -18.17
N ASP A 39 -0.15 -0.65 -17.25
CA ASP A 39 -1.57 -0.93 -17.41
C ASP A 39 -2.37 0.19 -18.11
N ARG A 40 -1.75 1.34 -18.42
CA ARG A 40 -2.41 2.56 -18.92
C ARG A 40 -3.63 2.96 -18.08
N ALA A 41 -3.48 2.84 -16.76
CA ALA A 41 -4.59 2.97 -15.82
C ALA A 41 -5.05 4.43 -15.60
N PHE A 42 -4.21 5.42 -15.88
CA PHE A 42 -4.55 6.83 -15.70
C PHE A 42 -5.46 7.37 -16.80
N VAL A 43 -6.33 8.32 -16.43
CA VAL A 43 -7.19 9.05 -17.38
C VAL A 43 -6.36 9.96 -18.29
N ASP A 44 -5.37 10.66 -17.72
CA ASP A 44 -4.57 11.69 -18.39
C ASP A 44 -3.46 11.12 -19.30
N ASP A 45 -3.62 9.87 -19.79
CA ASP A 45 -2.68 9.14 -20.65
C ASP A 45 -1.20 9.26 -20.27
N ILE A 46 -0.94 9.20 -18.96
CA ILE A 46 0.41 9.15 -18.38
C ILE A 46 1.11 7.87 -18.86
N THR A 47 2.24 8.02 -19.55
CA THR A 47 2.97 6.89 -20.19
C THR A 47 4.28 6.57 -19.51
N CYS A 48 4.81 7.47 -18.69
CA CYS A 48 6.06 7.27 -17.95
C CYS A 48 6.06 8.03 -16.61
N LEU A 49 6.99 7.69 -15.73
CA LEU A 49 7.13 8.36 -14.43
C LEU A 49 7.52 9.84 -14.60
N GLN A 50 8.27 10.18 -15.65
CA GLN A 50 8.66 11.56 -15.94
C GLN A 50 7.45 12.46 -16.18
N ASP A 51 6.36 11.93 -16.74
CA ASP A 51 5.11 12.69 -16.92
C ASP A 51 4.55 13.11 -15.56
N ILE A 52 4.60 12.22 -14.56
CA ILE A 52 4.16 12.50 -13.19
C ILE A 52 5.08 13.53 -12.52
N TYR A 53 6.40 13.38 -12.64
CA TYR A 53 7.35 14.30 -12.01
C TYR A 53 7.32 15.72 -12.61
N LYS A 54 6.86 15.87 -13.86
CA LYS A 54 6.65 17.18 -14.50
C LYS A 54 5.39 17.89 -14.00
N LEU A 55 4.45 17.17 -13.39
CA LEU A 55 3.23 17.77 -12.86
C LEU A 55 3.57 18.77 -11.74
N ARG A 56 2.92 19.92 -11.78
CA ARG A 56 3.04 20.96 -10.76
C ARG A 56 1.68 21.14 -10.09
N VAL A 57 1.67 21.08 -8.76
CA VAL A 57 0.48 21.44 -7.98
C VAL A 57 0.28 22.96 -8.13
N PRO A 58 -0.88 23.43 -8.64
CA PRO A 58 -1.17 24.85 -8.71
C PRO A 58 -1.13 25.48 -7.31
N SER A 59 -0.75 26.76 -7.21
CA SER A 59 -0.69 27.47 -5.91
C SER A 59 -2.03 27.55 -5.17
N THR A 60 -3.14 27.36 -5.89
CA THR A 60 -4.50 27.35 -5.35
C THR A 60 -4.93 25.98 -4.79
N MET A 61 -4.10 24.95 -4.96
CA MET A 61 -4.40 23.57 -4.54
C MET A 61 -3.33 23.03 -3.60
N ASP A 62 -3.73 22.14 -2.69
CA ASP A 62 -2.82 21.47 -1.76
C ASP A 62 -2.21 20.19 -2.36
N ARG A 63 -2.87 19.59 -3.36
CA ARG A 63 -2.46 18.33 -3.98
C ARG A 63 -3.00 18.16 -5.39
N LEU A 64 -2.31 17.33 -6.18
CA LEU A 64 -2.85 16.78 -7.42
C LEU A 64 -3.48 15.41 -7.19
N LYS A 65 -4.59 15.15 -7.87
CA LYS A 65 -5.28 13.86 -7.84
C LYS A 65 -5.18 13.20 -9.20
N LEU A 66 -4.32 12.19 -9.31
CA LEU A 66 -4.27 11.34 -10.49
C LEU A 66 -5.50 10.44 -10.52
N GLN A 67 -6.32 10.58 -11.57
CA GLN A 67 -7.54 9.79 -11.73
C GLN A 67 -7.24 8.52 -12.52
N TRP A 68 -7.81 7.41 -12.07
CA TRP A 68 -7.79 6.16 -12.80
C TRP A 68 -9.00 6.08 -13.72
N LYS A 69 -8.85 5.46 -14.90
CA LYS A 69 -9.97 5.20 -15.82
C LYS A 69 -11.01 4.33 -15.10
N ALA A 70 -12.30 4.59 -15.36
CA ALA A 70 -13.40 3.97 -14.61
C ALA A 70 -13.34 2.42 -14.62
N ASP A 71 -12.89 1.84 -15.73
CA ASP A 71 -12.72 0.39 -15.92
C ASP A 71 -11.74 -0.26 -14.93
N TRP A 72 -10.85 0.53 -14.32
CA TRP A 72 -9.88 0.05 -13.33
C TRP A 72 -10.45 -0.10 -11.93
N SER A 73 -11.68 0.36 -11.68
CA SER A 73 -12.34 0.23 -10.38
C SER A 73 -12.58 -1.22 -9.93
N ASN A 74 -12.72 -2.14 -10.89
CA ASN A 74 -13.01 -3.56 -10.65
C ASN A 74 -11.86 -4.50 -11.03
N LYS A 75 -10.68 -3.96 -11.39
CA LYS A 75 -9.52 -4.76 -11.78
C LYS A 75 -8.58 -4.97 -10.59
N PHE A 76 -8.02 -6.16 -10.49
CA PHE A 76 -6.99 -6.46 -9.49
C PHE A 76 -5.64 -5.86 -9.90
N ILE A 77 -4.89 -5.35 -8.93
CA ILE A 77 -3.51 -4.86 -9.16
C ILE A 77 -2.55 -6.02 -9.35
N PHE A 78 -2.60 -7.00 -8.46
CA PHE A 78 -1.79 -8.22 -8.55
C PHE A 78 -2.61 -9.34 -9.19
N ARG A 79 -2.15 -9.81 -10.35
CA ARG A 79 -2.87 -10.74 -11.23
C ARG A 79 -1.97 -11.91 -11.60
N GLN A 80 -2.57 -13.05 -11.96
CA GLN A 80 -1.82 -14.28 -12.27
C GLN A 80 -1.15 -14.26 -13.65
N GLY A 81 -1.62 -13.42 -14.57
CA GLY A 81 -1.14 -13.38 -15.95
C GLY A 81 -1.46 -12.05 -16.62
N PRO A 82 -1.80 -12.04 -17.94
CA PRO A 82 -2.02 -10.81 -18.68
C PRO A 82 -3.23 -10.00 -18.16
N LEU A 83 -3.41 -8.80 -18.72
CA LEU A 83 -4.53 -7.91 -18.42
C LEU A 83 -5.85 -8.71 -18.47
N HIS A 84 -6.69 -8.59 -17.44
CA HIS A 84 -7.95 -9.35 -17.21
C HIS A 84 -7.84 -10.76 -16.59
N SER A 85 -6.64 -11.21 -16.21
CA SER A 85 -6.52 -12.44 -15.41
C SER A 85 -7.02 -12.27 -13.99
N ASP A 86 -7.38 -13.40 -13.36
CA ASP A 86 -7.79 -13.46 -11.97
C ASP A 86 -6.73 -12.88 -11.02
N HIS A 87 -7.20 -12.49 -9.83
CA HIS A 87 -6.34 -12.09 -8.74
C HIS A 87 -5.31 -13.19 -8.42
N ILE A 88 -4.13 -12.76 -8.02
CA ILE A 88 -3.12 -13.68 -7.50
C ILE A 88 -3.65 -14.41 -6.27
N THR A 89 -3.48 -15.73 -6.22
CA THR A 89 -3.89 -16.53 -5.07
C THR A 89 -2.92 -16.36 -3.91
N TYR A 90 -3.39 -16.60 -2.68
CA TYR A 90 -2.53 -16.61 -1.50
C TYR A 90 -1.33 -17.55 -1.68
N GLN A 91 -1.56 -18.74 -2.25
CA GLN A 91 -0.53 -19.75 -2.47
C GLN A 91 0.55 -19.27 -3.44
N GLN A 92 0.15 -18.62 -4.55
CA GLN A 92 1.11 -18.03 -5.50
C GLN A 92 1.95 -16.95 -4.83
N CYS A 93 1.34 -16.04 -4.06
CA CYS A 93 2.11 -15.03 -3.35
C CYS A 93 3.05 -15.64 -2.29
N LEU A 94 2.59 -16.66 -1.57
CA LEU A 94 3.40 -17.35 -0.57
C LEU A 94 4.61 -18.05 -1.22
N GLN A 95 4.41 -18.69 -2.37
CA GLN A 95 5.50 -19.30 -3.15
C GLN A 95 6.52 -18.24 -3.59
N ALA A 96 6.06 -17.08 -4.08
CA ALA A 96 6.93 -15.98 -4.48
C ALA A 96 7.76 -15.45 -3.30
N ILE A 97 7.15 -15.22 -2.13
CA ILE A 97 7.85 -14.76 -0.93
C ILE A 97 8.86 -15.80 -0.41
N GLN A 98 8.50 -17.09 -0.44
CA GLN A 98 9.43 -18.14 -0.04
C GLN A 98 10.60 -18.27 -1.02
N ALA A 99 10.36 -18.09 -2.32
CA ALA A 99 11.43 -18.06 -3.31
C ALA A 99 12.36 -16.87 -3.08
N LEU A 100 11.81 -15.68 -2.86
CA LEU A 100 12.58 -14.49 -2.47
C LEU A 100 13.41 -14.75 -1.20
N GLY A 101 12.80 -15.34 -0.18
CA GLY A 101 13.47 -15.68 1.06
C GLY A 101 14.69 -16.59 0.86
N ARG A 102 14.56 -17.61 0.00
CA ARG A 102 15.69 -18.49 -0.35
C ARG A 102 16.80 -17.75 -1.09
N VAL A 103 16.45 -16.89 -2.05
CA VAL A 103 17.43 -16.11 -2.83
C VAL A 103 18.18 -15.12 -1.94
N CYS A 104 17.50 -14.53 -0.95
CA CYS A 104 18.13 -13.66 0.04
C CYS A 104 18.94 -14.42 1.10
N GLY A 105 18.98 -15.75 1.07
CA GLY A 105 19.76 -16.58 2.00
C GLY A 105 19.12 -16.75 3.39
N TYR A 106 17.80 -16.55 3.53
CA TYR A 106 17.13 -16.85 4.79
C TYR A 106 17.07 -18.36 5.04
N GLU A 107 17.48 -18.78 6.24
CA GLU A 107 17.46 -20.19 6.68
C GLU A 107 16.02 -20.72 6.80
N GLU A 108 15.14 -19.91 7.37
CA GLU A 108 13.73 -20.24 7.51
C GLU A 108 12.89 -19.81 6.29
N LYS A 109 11.80 -20.55 6.05
CA LYS A 109 10.81 -20.17 5.03
C LYS A 109 10.14 -18.86 5.42
N LEU A 110 10.39 -17.81 4.65
CA LEU A 110 9.74 -16.52 4.81
C LEU A 110 8.22 -16.64 4.61
N ARG A 111 7.44 -16.09 5.55
CA ARG A 111 5.97 -16.04 5.53
C ARG A 111 5.46 -14.63 5.75
N PHE A 112 4.26 -14.34 5.23
CA PHE A 112 3.55 -13.08 5.49
C PHE A 112 3.42 -12.72 6.97
N TYR A 113 3.22 -13.72 7.84
CA TYR A 113 3.13 -13.49 9.27
C TYR A 113 4.42 -12.90 9.85
N GLN A 114 5.60 -13.38 9.43
CA GLN A 114 6.88 -12.87 9.90
C GLN A 114 7.07 -11.41 9.46
N ILE A 115 6.71 -11.09 8.22
CA ILE A 115 6.73 -9.70 7.70
C ILE A 115 5.80 -8.82 8.56
N ARG A 116 4.53 -9.21 8.71
CA ARG A 116 3.55 -8.47 9.51
C ARG A 116 3.98 -8.30 10.96
N ARG A 117 4.55 -9.33 11.58
CA ARG A 117 5.03 -9.31 12.97
C ARG A 117 6.25 -8.42 13.12
N GLY A 118 7.21 -8.51 12.21
CA GLY A 118 8.41 -7.67 12.17
C GLY A 118 8.06 -6.19 12.06
N SER A 119 7.26 -5.82 11.04
CA SER A 119 6.76 -4.46 10.89
C SER A 119 5.94 -4.02 12.11
N GLY A 120 5.05 -4.88 12.61
CA GLY A 120 4.23 -4.59 13.78
C GLY A 120 5.02 -4.35 15.06
N LYS A 121 6.22 -4.95 15.21
CA LYS A 121 7.13 -4.70 16.32
C LYS A 121 7.75 -3.31 16.21
N LYS A 122 8.31 -2.97 15.04
CA LYS A 122 8.89 -1.64 14.79
C LYS A 122 7.86 -0.52 14.95
N LEU A 123 6.65 -0.71 14.44
CA LEU A 123 5.56 0.26 14.64
C LEU A 123 5.21 0.47 16.11
N THR A 124 5.38 -0.54 16.97
CA THR A 124 5.17 -0.40 18.42
C THR A 124 6.30 0.39 19.09
N GLU A 125 7.51 0.35 18.55
CA GLU A 125 8.66 1.10 19.05
C GLU A 125 8.59 2.58 18.65
N GLU A 126 8.06 2.88 17.45
CA GLU A 126 8.08 4.22 16.86
C GLU A 126 6.76 5.02 16.99
N LEU A 127 5.62 4.37 17.21
CA LEU A 127 4.30 5.01 17.18
C LEU A 127 3.51 4.81 18.46
N THR A 128 2.51 5.66 18.66
CA THR A 128 1.52 5.46 19.73
C THR A 128 0.74 4.16 19.49
N MET A 129 0.22 3.58 20.57
CA MET A 129 -0.57 2.35 20.49
C MET A 129 -1.82 2.53 19.63
N GLU A 130 -2.39 3.72 19.62
CA GLU A 130 -3.54 4.14 18.82
C GLU A 130 -3.22 4.10 17.32
N GLU A 131 -2.16 4.80 16.91
CA GLU A 131 -1.67 4.86 15.51
C GLU A 131 -1.28 3.47 15.02
N ARG A 132 -0.50 2.73 15.81
CA ARG A 132 -0.09 1.37 15.50
C ARG A 132 -1.29 0.45 15.34
N ASN A 133 -2.30 0.56 16.21
CA ASN A 133 -3.50 -0.27 16.11
C ASN A 133 -4.39 0.11 14.91
N GLN A 134 -4.39 1.38 14.50
CA GLN A 134 -5.05 1.81 13.27
C GLN A 134 -4.35 1.23 12.03
N ILE A 135 -3.01 1.37 11.94
CA ILE A 135 -2.20 0.81 10.83
C ILE A 135 -2.37 -0.71 10.74
N MET A 136 -2.34 -1.39 11.89
CA MET A 136 -2.43 -2.85 11.95
C MET A 136 -3.86 -3.38 11.87
N ASP A 137 -4.88 -2.51 11.77
CA ASP A 137 -6.31 -2.85 11.74
C ASP A 137 -6.76 -3.76 12.90
N HIS A 138 -6.30 -3.44 14.11
CA HIS A 138 -6.75 -4.11 15.34
C HIS A 138 -8.02 -3.43 15.83
N ILE A 139 -9.16 -4.09 16.10
CA ILE A 139 -10.40 -3.40 16.52
C ILE A 139 -10.58 -3.31 18.04
N GLY A 140 -9.90 -4.16 18.82
CA GLY A 140 -10.08 -4.26 20.26
C GLY A 140 -9.24 -3.27 21.09
N GLY A 141 -9.54 -3.21 22.39
CA GLY A 141 -8.77 -2.46 23.39
C GLY A 141 -9.40 -1.15 23.84
N THR A 142 -8.81 -0.54 24.87
CA THR A 142 -9.23 0.72 25.50
C THR A 142 -9.27 1.90 24.52
N SER A 143 -8.50 1.85 23.43
CA SER A 143 -8.45 2.90 22.41
C SER A 143 -9.44 2.72 21.26
N ALA A 144 -10.33 1.72 21.28
CA ALA A 144 -11.29 1.48 20.20
C ALA A 144 -12.24 2.68 19.96
N VAL A 145 -12.72 3.32 21.04
CA VAL A 145 -13.59 4.51 20.95
C VAL A 145 -12.81 5.70 20.38
N TYR A 146 -11.62 5.96 20.91
CA TYR A 146 -10.76 7.06 20.45
C TYR A 146 -10.47 6.95 18.94
N ARG A 147 -10.09 5.76 18.47
CA ARG A 147 -9.79 5.53 17.06
C ARG A 147 -11.00 5.66 16.15
N ARG A 148 -12.19 5.27 16.61
CA ARG A 148 -13.41 5.31 15.79
C ARG A 148 -13.92 6.73 15.55
N TYR A 149 -13.80 7.59 16.56
CA TYR A 149 -14.44 8.91 16.58
C TYR A 149 -13.47 10.09 16.50
N TYR A 150 -12.22 9.93 16.93
CA TYR A 150 -11.27 11.04 17.07
C TYR A 150 -10.03 10.93 16.18
N MET A 151 -9.64 9.72 15.77
CA MET A 151 -8.55 9.58 14.80
C MET A 151 -9.01 9.81 13.37
N THR A 152 -8.17 10.51 12.61
CA THR A 152 -8.43 10.74 11.19
C THR A 152 -8.28 9.44 10.41
N GLY A 153 -9.02 9.28 9.30
CA GLY A 153 -8.85 8.14 8.40
C GLY A 153 -7.56 8.18 7.57
N PHE A 154 -6.80 9.28 7.65
CA PHE A 154 -5.53 9.46 6.96
C PHE A 154 -4.35 9.23 7.91
N ILE A 155 -3.48 8.31 7.53
CA ILE A 155 -2.25 7.95 8.23
C ILE A 155 -1.13 8.70 7.55
N ASP A 156 -0.68 9.80 8.17
CA ASP A 156 0.41 10.65 7.69
C ASP A 156 1.80 10.15 8.12
N LYS A 157 1.87 8.94 8.67
CA LYS A 157 3.11 8.27 9.03
C LYS A 157 3.59 7.43 7.85
N ASP A 158 4.83 7.67 7.44
CA ASP A 158 5.45 6.88 6.39
C ASP A 158 5.90 5.53 6.93
N ILE A 159 5.00 4.55 6.87
CA ILE A 159 5.22 3.20 7.40
C ILE A 159 6.26 2.40 6.61
N GLN A 160 6.70 2.90 5.44
CA GLN A 160 7.74 2.26 4.63
C GLN A 160 9.14 2.57 5.18
N ALA A 161 9.31 3.75 5.78
CA ALA A 161 10.57 4.22 6.35
C ALA A 161 10.81 3.75 7.80
N ILE A 162 9.82 3.09 8.42
CA ILE A 162 9.86 2.54 9.78
C ILE A 162 10.36 1.09 9.76
#